data_AF-A0AAJ2TFK0-F1
#
_entry.id   AF-A0AAJ2TFK0-F1
#
_cell.length_a   1.000
_cell.length_b   1.000
_cell.length_c   1.000
_cell.angle_alpha   90.00
_cell.angle_beta   90.00
_cell.angle_gamma   90.00
#
_symmetry.space_group_name_H-M   'P 1'
#
loop_
_entity.id
_entity.type
_entity.pdbx_description
1 polymer ?
#
loop_
_entity_poly.entity_id
_entity_poly.type
_entity_poly.pdbx_seq_one_letter_code
_entity_poly.pdbx_strand_id
1 'polypeptide(L)'
;MNEKTKSLIRRRMIIALAIIVAIVFTAYIYLANAIKIYELDQQKINIAQEIENEKIRSNQLDEQVKQMGSKNYVENFARKYLGLYYPDETIVILESQENAAESDGKTVEQ
;
A
#
# COMPACT_ATOMS: atom_id res chain seq x y z
N MET A 1 -20.68 -17.43 69.35
CA MET A 1 -20.59 -18.04 68.00
C MET A 1 -19.50 -19.12 68.03
N ASN A 2 -19.86 -20.36 67.73
CA ASN A 2 -19.02 -21.55 67.94
C ASN A 2 -17.78 -21.55 67.02
N GLU A 3 -16.61 -22.00 67.48
CA GLU A 3 -15.36 -21.97 66.69
C GLU A 3 -15.47 -22.74 65.37
N LYS A 4 -16.29 -23.82 65.37
CA LYS A 4 -16.58 -24.63 64.18
C LYS A 4 -17.36 -23.88 63.09
N THR A 5 -18.24 -22.93 63.44
CA THR A 5 -18.99 -22.15 62.44
C THR A 5 -18.14 -21.04 61.82
N LYS A 6 -17.19 -20.47 62.58
CA LYS A 6 -16.25 -19.47 62.05
C LYS A 6 -15.34 -20.02 60.95
N SER A 7 -14.84 -21.26 61.09
CA SER A 7 -13.95 -21.87 60.09
C SER A 7 -14.69 -22.25 58.79
N LEU A 8 -15.95 -22.69 58.89
CA LEU A 8 -16.81 -22.97 57.73
C LEU A 8 -17.14 -21.70 56.93
N ILE A 9 -17.42 -20.58 57.62
CA ILE A 9 -17.68 -19.29 56.97
C ILE A 9 -16.42 -18.77 56.27
N ARG A 10 -15.25 -18.84 56.91
CA ARG A 10 -13.97 -18.47 56.27
C ARG A 10 -13.69 -19.30 55.02
N ARG A 11 -13.91 -20.61 55.08
CA ARG A 11 -13.72 -21.51 53.92
C ARG A 11 -14.63 -21.13 52.75
N ARG A 12 -15.90 -20.82 53.02
CA ARG A 12 -16.85 -20.35 51.99
C ARG A 12 -16.44 -19.00 51.39
N MET A 13 -15.94 -18.07 52.20
CA MET A 13 -15.44 -16.78 51.70
C MET A 13 -14.21 -16.95 50.81
N ILE A 14 -13.27 -17.83 51.17
CA ILE A 14 -12.09 -18.12 50.35
C ILE A 14 -12.50 -18.74 49.00
N ILE A 15 -13.47 -19.66 49.01
CA ILE A 15 -13.98 -20.28 47.77
C ILE A 15 -14.68 -19.23 46.90
N ALA A 16 -15.52 -18.37 47.48
CA ALA A 16 -16.18 -17.30 46.74
C ALA A 16 -15.17 -16.33 46.12
N LEU A 17 -14.12 -15.96 46.86
CA LEU A 17 -13.04 -15.11 46.35
C LEU A 17 -12.28 -15.80 45.21
N ALA A 18 -11.97 -17.09 45.33
CA ALA A 18 -11.30 -17.86 44.28
C ALA A 18 -12.13 -17.91 42.99
N ILE A 19 -13.46 -18.06 43.11
CA ILE A 19 -14.38 -18.04 41.96
C ILE A 19 -14.37 -16.67 41.28
N ILE A 20 -14.43 -15.58 42.06
CA ILE A 20 -14.38 -14.22 41.50
C ILE A 20 -13.07 -13.98 40.76
N VAL A 21 -11.94 -14.37 41.36
CA VAL A 21 -10.62 -14.26 40.71
C VAL A 21 -10.57 -15.08 39.42
N ALA A 22 -11.11 -16.30 39.43
CA ALA A 22 -11.16 -17.14 38.24
C ALA A 22 -12.00 -16.49 37.11
N ILE A 23 -13.14 -15.89 37.44
CA ILE A 23 -13.99 -15.20 36.46
C ILE A 23 -13.29 -13.96 35.88
N VAL A 24 -12.65 -13.16 36.72
CA VAL A 24 -11.91 -11.97 36.27
C VAL A 24 -10.73 -12.38 35.38
N PHE A 25 -10.01 -13.45 35.75
CA PHE A 25 -8.88 -13.95 34.99
C PHE A 25 -9.30 -14.50 33.63
N THR A 26 -10.39 -15.27 33.56
CA THR A 26 -10.91 -15.75 32.27
C THR A 26 -11.39 -14.59 31.40
N ALA A 27 -12.14 -13.63 31.96
CA ALA A 27 -12.58 -12.45 31.23
C ALA A 27 -11.40 -11.65 30.64
N TYR A 28 -10.31 -11.48 31.41
CA TYR A 28 -9.09 -10.83 30.92
C TYR A 28 -8.47 -11.56 29.73
N ILE A 29 -8.33 -12.89 29.81
CA ILE A 29 -7.79 -13.70 28.71
C ILE A 29 -8.66 -13.59 27.46
N TYR A 30 -9.99 -13.67 27.60
CA TYR A 30 -10.90 -13.54 26.46
C TYR A 30 -10.79 -12.17 25.78
N LEU A 31 -10.72 -11.09 26.57
CA LEU A 31 -10.61 -9.73 26.02
C LEU A 31 -9.28 -9.52 25.29
N ALA A 32 -8.16 -9.98 25.87
CA ALA A 32 -6.85 -9.90 25.23
C ALA A 32 -6.80 -10.67 23.90
N ASN A 33 -7.41 -11.85 23.85
CA ASN A 33 -7.49 -12.64 22.62
C ASN A 33 -8.40 -12.00 21.57
N ALA A 34 -9.52 -11.38 21.97
CA ALA A 34 -10.42 -10.70 21.05
C ALA A 34 -9.74 -9.53 20.33
N ILE A 35 -8.96 -8.71 21.07
CA ILE A 35 -8.18 -7.61 20.49
C ILE A 35 -7.15 -8.15 19.50
N LYS A 36 -6.42 -9.20 19.89
CA LYS A 36 -5.41 -9.83 19.03
C LYS A 36 -6.01 -10.42 17.75
N ILE A 37 -7.20 -11.03 17.83
CA ILE A 37 -7.92 -11.55 16.66
C ILE A 37 -8.29 -10.41 15.73
N TYR A 38 -8.84 -9.31 16.25
CA TYR A 38 -9.19 -8.15 15.44
C TYR A 38 -7.98 -7.56 14.73
N GLU A 39 -6.86 -7.41 15.43
CA GLU A 39 -5.61 -6.90 14.85
C GLU A 39 -5.09 -7.83 13.75
N LEU A 40 -5.09 -9.14 13.99
CA LEU A 40 -4.68 -10.13 12.98
C LEU A 40 -5.59 -10.13 11.75
N ASP A 41 -6.89 -9.89 11.92
CA ASP A 41 -7.84 -9.83 10.80
C ASP A 41 -7.60 -8.58 9.95
N GLN A 42 -7.34 -7.43 10.59
CA GLN A 42 -6.94 -6.21 9.87
C GLN A 42 -5.61 -6.38 9.13
N GLN A 43 -4.63 -7.03 9.74
CA GLN A 43 -3.36 -7.35 9.08
C GLN A 43 -3.57 -8.25 7.86
N LYS A 44 -4.44 -9.26 7.95
CA LYS A 44 -4.79 -10.11 6.80
C LYS A 44 -5.42 -9.31 5.65
N ILE A 45 -6.35 -8.41 5.95
CA ILE A 45 -7.01 -7.57 4.95
C ILE A 45 -5.97 -6.69 4.23
N ASN A 46 -5.10 -6.03 4.99
CA ASN A 46 -4.06 -5.16 4.44
C ASN A 46 -3.09 -5.94 3.54
N ILE A 47 -2.61 -7.10 4.00
CA ILE A 47 -1.72 -7.97 3.22
C ILE A 47 -2.41 -8.47 1.95
N ALA A 48 -3.68 -8.86 2.03
CA ALA A 48 -4.44 -9.30 0.86
C ALA A 48 -4.59 -8.18 -0.18
N GLN A 49 -4.84 -6.95 0.27
CA GLN A 49 -4.92 -5.78 -0.60
C GLN A 49 -3.56 -5.45 -1.24
N GLU A 50 -2.47 -5.57 -0.49
CA GLU A 50 -1.11 -5.38 -1.02
C GLU A 50 -0.77 -6.42 -2.09
N ILE A 51 -1.13 -7.69 -1.87
CA ILE A 51 -0.98 -8.76 -2.86
C ILE A 51 -1.78 -8.47 -4.13
N GLU A 52 -3.03 -8.01 -3.98
CA GLU A 52 -3.87 -7.65 -5.13
C GLU A 52 -3.27 -6.49 -5.93
N ASN A 53 -2.82 -5.44 -5.24
CA ASN A 53 -2.16 -4.30 -5.87
C ASN A 53 -0.87 -4.71 -6.61
N GLU A 54 -0.03 -5.54 -6.00
CA GLU A 54 1.21 -6.01 -6.64
C GLU A 54 0.90 -6.92 -7.84
N LYS A 55 -0.17 -7.71 -7.77
CA LYS A 55 -0.64 -8.52 -8.90
C LYS A 55 -1.12 -7.65 -10.06
N ILE A 56 -1.88 -6.58 -9.77
CA ILE A 56 -2.32 -5.61 -10.79
C ILE A 56 -1.09 -4.94 -11.42
N ARG A 57 -0.14 -4.48 -10.60
CA ARG A 57 1.11 -3.87 -11.06
C ARG A 57 1.93 -4.82 -11.94
N SER A 58 2.05 -6.08 -11.53
CA SER A 58 2.73 -7.10 -12.32
C SER A 58 2.05 -7.33 -13.67
N ASN A 59 0.71 -7.38 -13.71
CA ASN A 59 -0.03 -7.54 -14.96
C ASN A 59 0.17 -6.33 -15.89
N GLN A 60 0.15 -5.11 -15.35
CA GLN A 60 0.41 -3.88 -16.12
C GLN A 60 1.84 -3.86 -16.68
N LEU A 61 2.82 -4.35 -15.91
CA LEU A 61 4.20 -4.47 -16.37
C LEU A 61 4.33 -5.52 -17.48
N ASP A 62 3.68 -6.68 -17.33
CA ASP A 62 3.68 -7.73 -18.36
C ASP A 62 3.04 -7.25 -19.68
N GLU A 63 1.95 -6.48 -19.58
CA GLU A 63 1.32 -5.87 -20.74
C GLU A 63 2.25 -4.85 -21.42
N GLN A 64 2.92 -4.00 -20.64
CA GLN A 64 3.91 -3.06 -21.17
C GLN A 64 5.08 -3.78 -21.86
N VAL A 65 5.61 -4.85 -21.27
CA VAL A 65 6.68 -5.65 -21.88
C VAL A 65 6.22 -6.30 -23.20
N LYS A 66 4.98 -6.81 -23.26
CA LYS A 66 4.40 -7.31 -24.51
C LYS A 66 4.29 -6.23 -25.57
N GLN A 67 3.86 -5.03 -25.17
CA GLN A 67 3.76 -3.88 -26.09
C GLN A 67 5.13 -3.35 -26.51
N MET A 68 6.17 -3.47 -25.68
CA MET A 68 7.55 -3.08 -26.00
C MET A 68 8.09 -3.81 -27.24
N GLY A 69 7.67 -5.06 -27.45
CA GLY A 69 8.03 -5.84 -28.65
C GLY A 69 7.28 -5.44 -29.92
N SER A 70 6.27 -4.57 -29.83
CA SER A 70 5.51 -4.13 -31.00
C SER A 70 6.32 -3.16 -31.86
N LYS A 71 6.18 -3.26 -33.19
CA LYS A 71 6.88 -2.40 -34.14
C LYS A 71 6.66 -0.90 -33.84
N ASN A 72 5.41 -0.52 -33.54
CA ASN A 72 5.04 0.86 -33.21
C ASN A 72 5.73 1.37 -31.95
N TYR A 73 5.89 0.53 -30.92
CA TYR A 73 6.59 0.93 -29.70
C TYR A 73 8.07 1.18 -29.98
N VAL A 74 8.73 0.27 -30.71
CA VAL A 74 10.14 0.39 -31.09
C VAL A 74 10.36 1.63 -31.94
N GLU A 75 9.51 1.87 -32.93
CA GLU A 75 9.57 3.09 -33.76
C GLU A 75 9.40 4.35 -32.93
N ASN A 76 8.39 4.43 -32.06
CA ASN A 76 8.20 5.60 -31.19
C ASN A 76 9.36 5.81 -30.21
N PHE A 77 9.89 4.73 -29.65
CA PHE A 77 11.05 4.78 -28.76
C PHE A 77 12.29 5.31 -29.50
N ALA A 78 12.54 4.80 -30.71
CA ALA A 78 13.62 5.24 -31.57
C ALA A 78 13.51 6.71 -31.96
N ARG A 79 12.31 7.18 -32.36
CA ARG A 79 12.05 8.58 -32.69
C ARG A 79 12.24 9.50 -31.46
N LYS A 80 11.67 9.13 -30.32
CA LYS A 80 11.60 9.98 -29.12
C LYS A 80 12.91 10.05 -28.34
N TYR A 81 13.60 8.92 -28.16
CA TYR A 81 14.79 8.84 -27.29
C TYR A 81 16.10 8.75 -28.07
N LEU A 82 16.08 8.22 -29.29
CA LEU A 82 17.28 8.04 -30.11
C LEU A 82 17.34 9.03 -31.28
N GLY A 83 16.25 9.75 -31.57
CA GLY A 83 16.14 10.63 -32.74
C GLY A 83 16.31 9.89 -34.07
N LEU A 84 16.04 8.58 -34.08
CA LEU A 84 16.19 7.73 -35.25
C LEU A 84 14.88 7.65 -36.03
N TYR A 85 14.99 7.81 -37.34
CA TYR A 85 13.90 7.78 -38.32
C TYR A 85 14.29 6.88 -39.49
N TYR A 86 13.32 6.39 -40.24
CA TYR A 86 13.64 5.64 -41.45
C TYR A 86 14.21 6.56 -42.53
N PRO A 87 15.09 6.06 -43.42
CA PRO A 87 15.76 6.88 -44.43
C PRO A 87 14.81 7.58 -45.42
N ASP A 88 13.59 7.07 -45.56
CA ASP A 88 12.53 7.54 -46.45
C ASP A 88 11.52 8.49 -45.77
N GLU A 89 11.71 8.83 -44.49
CA GLU A 89 10.83 9.72 -43.74
C GLU A 89 11.30 11.19 -43.79
N THR A 90 10.38 12.11 -44.13
CA THR A 90 10.63 13.56 -44.11
C THR A 90 10.30 14.14 -42.73
N ILE A 91 11.29 14.71 -42.05
CA ILE A 91 11.11 15.35 -40.74
C ILE A 91 10.57 16.77 -40.93
N VAL A 92 9.42 17.08 -40.35
CA VAL A 92 8.83 18.43 -40.34
C VAL A 92 9.00 19.02 -38.94
N ILE A 93 9.89 20.00 -38.79
CA ILE A 93 10.05 20.76 -37.55
C ILE A 93 9.08 21.93 -37.62
N LEU A 94 7.98 21.82 -36.87
CA LEU A 94 7.07 22.94 -36.68
C LEU A 94 7.67 23.82 -35.59
N GLU A 95 8.19 24.97 -35.98
CA GLU A 95 8.60 26.01 -35.05
C GLU A 95 7.33 26.53 -34.38
N SER A 96 7.00 25.99 -33.20
CA SER A 96 5.93 26.55 -32.38
C SER A 96 6.31 27.99 -32.05
N GLN A 97 5.38 28.90 -32.30
CA GLN A 97 5.48 30.36 -32.16
C GLN A 97 5.68 30.84 -30.70
N GLU A 98 6.36 30.07 -29.86
CA GLU A 98 6.68 30.43 -28.48
C GLU A 98 8.12 30.97 -28.35
N ASN A 99 9.03 30.65 -29.29
CA ASN A 99 10.42 31.15 -29.25
C ASN A 99 10.70 32.32 -30.20
N ALA A 100 9.71 32.81 -30.95
CA ALA A 100 9.88 33.99 -31.81
C ALA A 100 9.97 35.31 -31.00
N ALA A 101 9.67 35.28 -29.69
CA ALA A 101 9.69 36.47 -28.84
C ALA A 101 11.07 36.83 -28.25
N GLU A 102 12.12 36.04 -28.48
CA GLU A 102 13.44 36.28 -27.86
C GLU A 102 14.55 36.65 -28.86
N SER A 103 14.27 36.72 -30.17
CA SER A 103 15.27 37.12 -31.17
C SER A 103 15.17 38.59 -31.64
N ASP A 104 14.14 39.34 -31.26
CA ASP A 104 13.93 40.73 -31.72
C ASP A 104 14.26 41.77 -30.63
N GLY A 105 15.28 41.45 -29.81
CA GLY A 105 15.65 42.21 -28.62
C GLY A 105 17.12 42.65 -28.55
N LYS A 106 17.83 42.74 -29.67
CA LYS A 106 19.12 43.46 -29.74
C LYS A 106 19.12 44.46 -30.89
N THR A 107 18.46 45.58 -30.65
CA THR A 107 18.87 46.87 -31.20
C THR A 107 20.35 47.08 -30.86
N VAL A 108 21.21 46.90 -31.86
CA VAL A 108 22.50 47.59 -31.90
C VAL A 108 22.19 48.97 -32.47
N GLU A 109 21.95 49.94 -31.59
CA GLU A 109 22.09 51.36 -31.95
C GLU A 109 23.36 51.90 -31.28
N GLN A 110 24.20 52.47 -32.16
CA GLN A 110 25.34 53.38 -31.98
C GLN A 110 26.70 52.77 -31.60
#